data_AF-A0A662C9K6-F1
#
_entry.id   AF-A0A662C9K6-F1
#
_cell.length_a   1.000
_cell.length_b   1.000
_cell.length_c   1.000
_cell.angle_alpha   90.00
_cell.angle_beta   90.00
_cell.angle_gamma   90.00
#
_symmetry.space_group_name_H-M   'P 1'
#
loop_
_entity.id
_entity.type
_entity.pdbx_description
1 polymer ?
#
loop_
_entity_poly.entity_id
_entity_poly.type
_entity_poly.pdbx_seq_one_letter_code
_entity_poly.pdbx_strand_id
1 'polypeptide(L)'
;MNINKITLPEPPNVLKSIRNGFDAITKHLILLLFPVGLDLVLWFGPHLQIKSLIEGLIASMNDVPELIPADFGEVMEAGQEIWTAAAQRINLLIGLRSLPVGIFSLFTGILPVENPLGSPIFWDVSSPGTAVLIVLTA
;
A
#
# COMPACT_ATOMS: atom_id res chain seq x y z
N MET A 1 -61.60 6.98 16.39
CA MET A 1 -60.41 6.12 16.19
C MET A 1 -59.36 6.97 15.49
N ASN A 2 -58.31 7.38 16.19
CA ASN A 2 -57.32 8.34 15.67
C ASN A 2 -56.19 7.56 14.98
N ILE A 3 -56.15 7.58 13.65
CA ILE A 3 -55.15 6.88 12.84
C ILE A 3 -53.89 7.74 12.75
N ASN A 4 -52.88 7.40 13.54
CA ASN A 4 -51.55 7.99 13.39
C ASN A 4 -51.00 7.65 12.01
N LYS A 5 -50.83 8.68 11.16
CA LYS A 5 -50.14 8.55 9.87
C LYS A 5 -48.68 8.19 10.14
N ILE A 6 -48.29 6.98 9.78
CA ILE A 6 -46.89 6.56 9.75
C ILE A 6 -46.25 7.25 8.54
N THR A 7 -45.43 8.27 8.79
CA THR A 7 -44.62 8.91 7.75
C THR A 7 -43.42 8.01 7.45
N LEU A 8 -43.38 7.48 6.23
CA LEU A 8 -42.22 6.74 5.74
C LEU A 8 -41.06 7.71 5.45
N PRO A 9 -39.81 7.31 5.71
CA PRO A 9 -38.64 8.12 5.38
C PRO A 9 -38.55 8.34 3.86
N GLU A 10 -37.97 9.48 3.47
CA GLU A 10 -37.67 9.75 2.06
C GLU A 10 -36.79 8.63 1.49
N PRO A 11 -37.04 8.22 0.23
CA PRO A 11 -36.20 7.20 -0.41
C PRO A 11 -34.75 7.68 -0.49
N PRO A 12 -33.77 6.77 -0.28
CA PRO A 12 -32.35 7.14 -0.31
C PRO A 12 -31.99 7.67 -1.69
N ASN A 13 -31.34 8.84 -1.72
CA ASN A 13 -30.90 9.49 -2.95
C ASN A 13 -29.37 9.54 -2.99
N VAL A 14 -28.79 8.77 -3.91
CA VAL A 14 -27.34 8.62 -4.09
C VAL A 14 -26.68 9.95 -4.49
N LEU A 15 -27.33 10.75 -5.35
CA LEU A 15 -26.79 12.06 -5.74
C LEU A 15 -26.76 13.03 -4.54
N LYS A 16 -27.81 12.99 -3.71
CA LYS A 16 -27.88 13.78 -2.48
C LYS A 16 -26.78 13.36 -1.49
N SER A 17 -26.50 12.07 -1.33
CA SER A 17 -25.42 11.61 -0.44
C SER A 17 -24.03 12.00 -0.94
N ILE A 18 -23.75 11.88 -2.24
CA ILE A 18 -22.48 12.32 -2.84
C ILE A 18 -22.28 13.83 -2.65
N ARG A 19 -23.31 14.63 -2.97
CA ARG A 19 -23.25 16.10 -2.80
C ARG A 19 -23.03 16.49 -1.35
N ASN A 20 -23.71 15.82 -0.41
CA ASN A 20 -23.52 16.08 1.01
C ASN A 20 -22.09 15.74 1.47
N GLY A 21 -21.48 14.66 0.96
CA GLY A 21 -20.09 14.32 1.22
C GLY A 21 -19.12 15.39 0.69
N PHE A 22 -19.33 15.86 -0.53
CA PHE A 22 -18.55 16.95 -1.12
C PHE A 22 -18.67 18.26 -0.32
N ASP A 23 -19.89 18.65 0.05
CA ASP A 23 -20.13 19.86 0.83
C ASP A 23 -19.49 19.77 2.23
N ALA A 24 -19.46 18.58 2.85
CA ALA A 24 -18.80 18.36 4.13
C ALA A 24 -17.27 18.55 4.02
N ILE A 25 -16.64 18.04 2.97
CA ILE A 25 -15.19 18.20 2.73
C ILE A 25 -14.86 19.67 2.43
N THR A 26 -15.67 20.34 1.59
CA THR A 26 -15.42 21.74 1.19
C THR A 26 -15.56 22.70 2.37
N LYS A 27 -16.48 22.43 3.30
CA LYS A 27 -16.63 23.21 4.54
C LYS A 27 -15.51 22.96 5.55
N HIS A 28 -14.86 21.80 5.48
CA HIS A 28 -13.81 21.38 6.41
C HIS A 28 -12.56 20.92 5.66
N LEU A 29 -11.93 21.83 4.92
CA LEU A 29 -10.69 21.58 4.17
C LEU A 29 -9.57 20.97 5.03
N ILE A 30 -9.59 21.22 6.35
CA ILE A 30 -8.66 20.60 7.31
C ILE A 30 -8.68 19.07 7.27
N LEU A 31 -9.80 18.45 6.87
CA LEU A 31 -9.92 17.00 6.70
C LEU A 31 -9.00 16.45 5.60
N LEU A 32 -8.60 17.27 4.63
CA LEU A 32 -7.64 16.91 3.58
C LEU A 32 -6.19 16.97 4.05
N LEU A 33 -5.90 17.67 5.15
CA LEU A 33 -4.52 17.85 5.61
C LEU A 33 -3.88 16.52 6.00
N PHE A 34 -4.65 15.61 6.59
CA PHE A 34 -4.17 14.28 6.95
C PHE A 34 -3.82 13.41 5.73
N PRO A 35 -4.73 13.13 4.78
CA PRO A 35 -4.41 12.30 3.62
C PRO A 35 -3.29 12.91 2.77
N VAL A 36 -3.29 14.22 2.57
CA VAL A 36 -2.22 14.91 1.83
C VAL A 36 -0.89 14.81 2.59
N GLY A 37 -0.88 15.00 3.91
CA GLY A 37 0.32 14.85 4.73
C GLY A 37 0.87 13.42 4.68
N LEU A 38 0.00 12.42 4.76
CA LEU A 38 0.36 11.02 4.61
C LEU A 38 0.93 10.75 3.21
N ASP A 39 0.34 11.29 2.16
CA ASP A 39 0.84 11.17 0.79
C ASP A 39 2.25 11.76 0.65
N LEU A 40 2.50 12.93 1.28
CA LEU A 40 3.85 13.53 1.30
C LEU A 40 4.85 12.64 2.06
N VAL A 41 4.45 12.05 3.18
CA VAL A 41 5.30 11.11 3.94
C VAL A 41 5.59 9.85 3.11
N LEU A 42 4.60 9.30 2.43
CA LEU A 42 4.79 8.12 1.59
C LEU A 42 5.67 8.42 0.36
N TRP A 43 5.58 9.64 -0.19
CA TRP A 43 6.32 10.02 -1.39
C TRP A 43 7.75 10.49 -1.12
N PHE A 44 7.97 11.29 -0.07
CA PHE A 44 9.29 11.84 0.30
C PHE A 44 9.98 11.04 1.41
N GLY A 45 9.26 10.17 2.11
CA GLY A 45 9.80 9.38 3.20
C GLY A 45 10.78 8.28 2.76
N PRO A 46 11.46 7.66 3.73
CA PRO A 46 12.32 6.53 3.45
C PRO A 46 11.48 5.35 2.91
N HIS A 47 11.95 4.75 1.83
CA HIS A 47 11.34 3.57 1.26
C HIS A 47 11.91 2.33 1.96
N LEU A 48 11.06 1.66 2.74
CA LEU A 48 11.41 0.45 3.47
C LEU A 48 11.26 -0.75 2.54
N GLN A 49 12.38 -1.29 2.06
CA GLN A 49 12.40 -2.43 1.13
C GLN A 49 12.69 -3.74 1.86
N ILE A 50 12.37 -4.85 1.21
CA ILE A 50 12.66 -6.22 1.68
C ILE A 50 13.62 -6.93 0.72
N LYS A 51 14.50 -6.17 0.07
CA LYS A 51 15.36 -6.65 -1.01
C LYS A 51 16.29 -7.76 -0.50
N SER A 52 17.00 -7.53 0.59
CA SER A 52 17.89 -8.54 1.19
C SER A 52 17.16 -9.83 1.57
N LEU A 53 15.90 -9.75 2.00
CA LEU A 53 15.12 -10.94 2.37
C LEU A 53 14.77 -11.79 1.16
N ILE A 54 14.36 -11.15 0.06
CA ILE A 54 14.06 -11.84 -1.19
C ILE A 54 15.33 -12.42 -1.82
N GLU A 55 16.44 -11.67 -1.82
CA GLU A 55 17.73 -12.16 -2.31
C GLU A 55 18.24 -13.35 -1.49
N GLY A 56 18.13 -13.30 -0.16
CA GLY A 56 18.48 -14.43 0.71
C GLY A 56 17.59 -15.66 0.50
N LEU A 57 16.30 -15.45 0.22
CA LEU A 57 15.38 -16.54 -0.12
C LEU A 57 15.77 -17.18 -1.47
N ILE A 58 16.05 -16.36 -2.49
CA ILE A 58 16.50 -16.83 -3.80
C ILE A 58 17.81 -17.63 -3.68
N ALA A 59 18.79 -17.13 -2.92
CA ALA A 59 20.05 -17.82 -2.68
C ALA A 59 19.82 -19.20 -2.04
N SER A 60 18.92 -19.27 -1.04
CA SER A 60 18.57 -20.54 -0.38
C SER A 60 17.88 -21.53 -1.32
N MET A 61 17.12 -21.05 -2.31
CA MET A 61 16.48 -21.91 -3.33
C MET A 61 17.50 -22.43 -4.34
N ASN A 62 18.49 -21.62 -4.70
CA ASN A 62 19.57 -22.02 -5.61
C ASN A 62 20.53 -23.05 -4.98
N ASP A 63 20.63 -23.09 -3.64
CA ASP A 63 21.43 -24.08 -2.90
C ASP A 63 20.81 -25.49 -2.83
N VAL A 64 19.64 -25.73 -3.43
CA VAL A 64 19.00 -27.06 -3.49
C VAL A 64 18.82 -27.54 -4.95
N PRO A 65 19.91 -27.81 -5.71
CA PRO A 65 19.82 -28.11 -7.14
C PRO A 65 19.19 -29.48 -7.44
N GLU A 66 19.25 -30.42 -6.50
CA GLU A 66 18.82 -31.81 -6.71
C GLU A 66 17.30 -31.98 -6.93
N LEU A 67 16.50 -30.99 -6.55
CA LEU A 67 15.04 -31.06 -6.67
C LEU A 67 14.50 -30.41 -7.95
N ILE A 68 15.35 -29.75 -8.73
CA ILE A 68 14.91 -28.93 -9.87
C ILE A 68 15.37 -29.59 -11.18
N PRO A 69 14.45 -30.03 -12.06
CA PRO A 69 14.80 -30.55 -13.37
C PRO A 69 15.59 -29.52 -14.19
N ALA A 70 16.58 -29.97 -14.97
CA ALA A 70 17.45 -29.07 -15.74
C ALA A 70 16.68 -28.13 -16.70
N ASP A 71 15.54 -28.60 -17.23
CA ASP A 71 14.67 -27.82 -18.13
C ASP A 71 13.92 -26.67 -17.42
N PHE A 72 13.93 -26.65 -16.09
CA PHE A 72 13.30 -25.58 -15.29
C PHE A 72 14.23 -24.40 -14.99
N GLY A 73 15.52 -24.48 -15.37
CA GLY A 73 16.52 -23.43 -15.07
C GLY A 73 16.14 -22.06 -15.63
N GLU A 74 15.74 -22.00 -16.90
CA GLU A 74 15.38 -20.74 -17.59
C GLU A 74 14.11 -20.09 -16.98
N VAL A 75 13.12 -20.91 -16.61
CA VAL A 75 11.89 -20.44 -15.94
C VAL A 75 12.20 -19.91 -14.54
N MET A 76 13.14 -20.55 -13.84
CA MET A 76 13.57 -20.13 -12.51
C MET A 76 14.29 -18.78 -12.57
N GLU A 77 15.21 -18.60 -13.51
CA GLU A 77 15.96 -17.35 -13.71
C GLU A 77 15.01 -16.18 -14.01
N ALA A 78 14.08 -16.35 -14.96
CA ALA A 78 13.06 -15.35 -15.25
C ALA A 78 12.18 -15.03 -14.03
N GLY A 79 11.84 -16.03 -13.22
CA GLY A 79 11.12 -15.84 -11.96
C GLY A 79 11.92 -15.02 -10.95
N GLN A 80 13.21 -15.30 -10.79
CA GLN A 80 14.11 -14.58 -9.87
C GLN A 80 14.23 -13.10 -10.25
N GLU A 81 14.36 -12.78 -11.54
CA GLU A 81 14.38 -11.39 -12.02
C GLU A 81 13.09 -10.65 -11.67
N ILE A 82 11.92 -11.28 -11.88
CA ILE A 82 10.61 -10.71 -11.54
C ILE A 82 10.51 -10.43 -10.04
N TRP A 83 10.91 -11.40 -9.20
CA TRP A 83 10.87 -11.25 -7.74
C TRP A 83 11.84 -10.17 -7.26
N THR A 84 13.03 -10.07 -7.86
CA THR A 84 14.02 -9.03 -7.54
C THR A 84 13.50 -7.64 -7.93
N ALA A 85 12.92 -7.51 -9.12
CA ALA A 85 12.31 -6.26 -9.59
C ALA A 85 11.10 -5.85 -8.73
N ALA A 86 10.29 -6.82 -8.28
CA ALA A 86 9.19 -6.57 -7.35
C ALA A 86 9.71 -6.11 -5.97
N ALA A 87 10.74 -6.77 -5.43
CA ALA A 87 11.33 -6.45 -4.13
C ALA A 87 11.87 -5.01 -4.06
N GLN A 88 12.42 -4.50 -5.18
CA GLN A 88 12.89 -3.11 -5.30
C GLN A 88 11.76 -2.07 -5.33
N ARG A 89 10.53 -2.47 -5.67
CA ARG A 89 9.39 -1.55 -5.81
C ARG A 89 8.46 -1.57 -4.59
N ILE A 90 8.57 -2.58 -3.75
CA ILE A 90 7.77 -2.69 -2.53
C ILE A 90 8.32 -1.74 -1.46
N ASN A 91 7.45 -0.89 -0.91
CA ASN A 91 7.71 -0.13 0.30
C ASN A 91 6.77 -0.63 1.41
N LEU A 92 7.32 -1.10 2.52
CA LEU A 92 6.53 -1.57 3.66
C LEU A 92 5.66 -0.46 4.29
N LEU A 93 6.05 0.82 4.14
CA LEU A 93 5.25 1.95 4.62
C LEU A 93 3.90 2.08 3.91
N ILE A 94 3.69 1.38 2.79
CA ILE A 94 2.38 1.35 2.12
C ILE A 94 1.25 0.85 3.04
N GLY A 95 1.56 0.12 4.12
CA GLY A 95 0.59 -0.28 5.15
C GLY A 95 -0.12 0.92 5.79
N LEU A 96 0.59 2.04 5.98
CA LEU A 96 0.08 3.27 6.60
C LEU A 96 -1.09 3.89 5.83
N ARG A 97 -1.28 3.54 4.55
CA ARG A 97 -2.44 3.97 3.76
C ARG A 97 -3.78 3.47 4.33
N SER A 98 -3.73 2.47 5.20
CA SER A 98 -4.91 1.90 5.88
C SER A 98 -5.27 2.66 7.17
N LEU A 99 -4.39 3.55 7.63
CA LEU A 99 -4.61 4.39 8.81
C LEU A 99 -5.10 5.79 8.43
N PRO A 100 -6.14 6.32 9.10
CA PRO A 100 -7.22 5.64 9.82
C PRO A 100 -8.26 5.04 8.85
N VAL A 101 -8.96 3.99 9.31
CA VAL A 101 -10.01 3.30 8.55
C VAL A 101 -11.02 4.30 7.97
N GLY A 102 -11.08 4.41 6.64
CA GLY A 102 -11.99 5.30 5.92
C GLY A 102 -11.37 6.57 5.33
N ILE A 103 -10.11 6.89 5.62
CA ILE A 103 -9.36 7.91 4.89
C ILE A 103 -8.36 7.21 3.98
N PHE A 104 -8.62 7.24 2.68
CA PHE A 104 -7.70 6.68 1.69
C PHE A 104 -6.59 7.70 1.40
N SER A 105 -5.33 7.23 1.41
CA SER A 105 -4.24 7.92 0.72
C SER A 105 -4.61 8.10 -0.75
N LEU A 106 -4.25 9.25 -1.35
CA LEU A 106 -4.48 9.49 -2.78
C LEU A 106 -3.43 8.77 -3.64
N PHE A 107 -2.34 8.30 -3.03
CA PHE A 107 -1.31 7.52 -3.70
C PHE A 107 -1.74 6.06 -3.89
N THR A 108 -1.93 5.67 -5.15
CA THR A 108 -2.30 4.30 -5.53
C THR A 108 -1.09 3.38 -5.60
N GLY A 109 -0.80 2.66 -4.51
CA GLY A 109 -0.17 1.31 -4.45
C GLY A 109 1.23 1.07 -5.02
N ILE A 110 1.65 1.78 -6.07
CA ILE A 110 2.94 1.67 -6.74
C ILE A 110 3.66 2.97 -6.42
N LEU A 111 4.56 2.91 -5.45
CA LEU A 111 5.35 4.08 -5.11
C LEU A 111 6.35 4.33 -6.24
N PRO A 112 6.47 5.58 -6.70
CA PRO A 112 7.46 5.94 -7.70
C PRO A 112 8.86 5.53 -7.25
N VAL A 113 9.63 4.94 -8.16
CA VAL A 113 11.06 4.64 -7.91
C VAL A 113 11.87 5.94 -7.74
N GLU A 114 11.32 7.06 -8.22
CA GLU A 114 11.89 8.40 -8.13
C GLU A 114 10.91 9.35 -7.45
N ASN A 115 11.42 10.17 -6.53
CA ASN A 115 10.69 11.30 -5.98
C ASN A 115 10.98 12.57 -6.83
N PRO A 116 10.21 13.66 -6.70
CA PRO A 116 10.42 14.90 -7.48
C PRO A 116 11.77 15.56 -7.24
N LEU A 117 12.45 15.19 -6.15
CA LEU A 117 13.76 15.70 -5.75
C LEU A 117 14.90 14.75 -6.18
N GLY A 118 14.60 13.65 -6.89
CA GLY A 118 15.55 12.64 -7.33
C GLY A 118 15.29 11.25 -6.73
N SER A 119 16.34 10.56 -6.32
CA SER A 119 16.23 9.20 -5.77
C SER A 119 15.77 9.22 -4.30
N PRO A 120 14.76 8.41 -3.93
CA PRO A 120 14.34 8.32 -2.54
C PRO A 120 15.40 7.61 -1.69
N ILE A 121 15.34 7.85 -0.38
CA ILE A 121 16.20 7.16 0.59
C ILE A 121 15.67 5.74 0.76
N PHE A 122 16.49 4.73 0.51
CA PHE A 122 16.12 3.33 0.69
C PHE A 122 16.69 2.77 1.97
N TRP A 123 15.84 2.15 2.80
CA TRP A 123 16.27 1.38 3.96
C TRP A 123 15.83 -0.07 3.77
N ASP A 124 16.80 -0.96 3.73
CA ASP A 124 16.54 -2.37 3.54
C ASP A 124 16.29 -3.05 4.90
N VAL A 125 15.20 -3.81 4.98
CA VAL A 125 14.80 -4.54 6.17
C VAL A 125 15.30 -5.97 6.05
N SER A 126 16.43 -6.27 6.69
CA SER A 126 17.09 -7.57 6.58
C SER A 126 16.54 -8.66 7.50
N SER A 127 15.54 -8.36 8.34
CA SER A 127 14.91 -9.33 9.25
C SER A 127 13.42 -9.54 8.93
N PRO A 128 12.96 -10.80 8.73
CA PRO A 128 11.55 -11.07 8.47
C PRO A 128 10.65 -10.63 9.64
N GLY A 129 11.12 -10.81 10.88
CA GLY A 129 10.35 -10.45 12.07
C GLY A 129 10.09 -8.94 12.16
N THR A 130 11.09 -8.12 11.83
CA THR A 130 10.91 -6.67 11.79
C THR A 130 10.00 -6.24 10.64
N ALA A 131 10.11 -6.89 9.47
CA ALA A 131 9.24 -6.60 8.34
C ALA A 131 7.76 -6.87 8.69
N VAL A 132 7.47 -8.00 9.33
CA VAL A 132 6.12 -8.33 9.80
C VAL A 132 5.63 -7.34 10.85
N LEU A 133 6.45 -6.99 11.84
CA LEU A 133 6.07 -6.00 12.85
C LEU A 133 5.72 -4.65 12.23
N ILE A 134 6.55 -4.17 11.29
CA ILE A 134 6.29 -2.92 10.57
C ILE A 134 4.92 -2.97 9.89
N VAL A 135 4.63 -4.05 9.15
CA VAL A 135 3.34 -4.22 8.45
C VAL A 135 2.15 -4.32 9.42
N LEU A 136 2.32 -4.93 10.59
CA LEU A 136 1.25 -5.06 11.58
C LEU A 136 0.99 -3.78 12.38
N THR A 137 2.01 -2.93 12.52
CA THR A 137 1.90 -1.65 13.23
C THR A 137 1.58 -0.46 12.32
N ALA A 138 1.76 -0.64 11.01
CA ALA A 138 1.42 0.31 9.97
C ALA A 138 -0.04 0.18 9.53
#